data_AF-A0A653PVD0-F1
#
_entry.id   AF-A0A653PVD0-F1
#
_cell.length_a   1.000
_cell.length_b   1.000
_cell.length_c   1.000
_cell.angle_alpha   90.00
_cell.angle_beta   90.00
_cell.angle_gamma   90.00
#
_symmetry.space_group_name_H-M   'P 1'
#
loop_
_entity.id
_entity.type
_entity.pdbx_description
1 polymer ?
#
loop_
_entity_poly.entity_id
_entity_poly.type
_entity_poly.pdbx_seq_one_letter_code
_entity_poly.pdbx_strand_id
1 'polypeptide(L)'
;MSTAQQKWHEDSVLAFDLETSGINPRVDRIVTAAIVHATPGQRPTNITWLINPGIDIPDEAAQVHGWTNDRLEQRLGGAQAMRISNKGTAPLPREAALFEIAAQCGMAMQNEFALIVHNATYDLTMLETELGRHDVPTLSSRPNGIRGVVDPFVIEKAFDPWRKVKGGCRGGKVKCGGCGSTDKTLTSLCAHYGVVHTGAHDAAGDALATIRLASKLMVAWPATARLKLQTLHSHQIGWRREQADSLRAYFDKAGIEHDGVDPGWPIHTGLAADLAAGTGTGAVA
;
A
#
# COMPACT_ATOMS: atom_id res chain seq x y z
N MET A 1 1.65 23.31 -31.39
CA MET A 1 2.09 23.42 -29.98
C MET A 1 2.33 22.00 -29.50
N SER A 2 3.55 21.68 -29.09
CA SER A 2 3.89 20.36 -28.53
C SER A 2 3.08 20.18 -27.24
N THR A 3 2.10 19.30 -27.21
CA THR A 3 1.47 18.87 -25.97
C THR A 3 2.56 18.16 -25.18
N ALA A 4 3.13 18.83 -24.17
CA ALA A 4 3.99 18.16 -23.21
C ALA A 4 3.21 16.95 -22.69
N GLN A 5 3.80 15.75 -22.82
CA GLN A 5 3.17 14.54 -22.33
C GLN A 5 2.92 14.70 -20.84
N GLN A 6 1.65 14.77 -20.45
CA GLN A 6 1.24 14.95 -19.07
C GLN A 6 1.81 13.79 -18.24
N LYS A 7 2.53 14.14 -17.17
CA LYS A 7 3.25 13.21 -16.32
C LYS A 7 2.43 12.96 -15.06
N TRP A 8 2.01 11.72 -14.86
CA TRP A 8 1.18 11.33 -13.72
C TRP A 8 1.76 11.70 -12.35
N HIS A 9 3.08 11.82 -12.22
CA HIS A 9 3.77 12.18 -10.96
C HIS A 9 3.88 13.70 -10.73
N GLU A 10 3.44 14.50 -11.69
CA GLU A 10 3.32 15.96 -11.61
C GLU A 10 1.84 16.40 -11.48
N ASP A 11 0.89 15.46 -11.52
CA ASP A 11 -0.55 15.68 -11.31
C ASP A 11 -0.99 15.33 -9.88
N SER A 12 -2.30 15.39 -9.63
CA SER A 12 -2.89 14.88 -8.39
C SER A 12 -2.63 13.39 -8.23
N VAL A 13 -2.20 13.00 -7.03
CA VAL A 13 -1.99 11.59 -6.64
C VAL A 13 -2.67 11.31 -5.31
N LEU A 14 -2.99 10.04 -5.08
CA LEU A 14 -3.47 9.54 -3.80
C LEU A 14 -2.47 8.51 -3.28
N ALA A 15 -2.22 8.48 -1.97
CA ALA A 15 -1.63 7.32 -1.33
C ALA A 15 -2.61 6.66 -0.39
N PHE A 16 -2.47 5.35 -0.26
CA PHE A 16 -3.28 4.49 0.59
C PHE A 16 -2.36 3.61 1.42
N ASP A 17 -2.73 3.40 2.68
CA ASP A 17 -1.98 2.62 3.65
C ASP A 17 -2.92 2.09 4.74
N LEU A 18 -2.59 0.90 5.29
CA LEU A 18 -3.36 0.22 6.33
C LEU A 18 -2.49 -0.11 7.55
N GLU A 19 -3.13 -0.05 8.73
CA GLU A 19 -2.66 -0.78 9.91
C GLU A 19 -3.63 -1.92 10.20
N THR A 20 -3.10 -3.10 10.52
CA THR A 20 -3.87 -4.34 10.51
C THR A 20 -3.58 -5.20 11.74
N SER A 21 -4.48 -6.13 12.07
CA SER A 21 -4.34 -7.04 13.20
C SER A 21 -3.22 -8.09 13.05
N GLY A 22 -2.56 -8.18 11.90
CA GLY A 22 -1.53 -9.18 11.65
C GLY A 22 -0.81 -8.95 10.33
N ILE A 23 -0.31 -10.03 9.71
CA ILE A 23 0.53 -10.00 8.50
C ILE A 23 -0.02 -10.84 7.33
N ASN A 24 -1.15 -11.53 7.53
CA ASN A 24 -1.78 -12.34 6.52
C ASN A 24 -3.03 -11.62 5.97
N PRO A 25 -2.94 -11.02 4.77
CA PRO A 25 -4.00 -10.17 4.22
C PRO A 25 -5.29 -10.92 3.87
N ARG A 26 -5.30 -12.24 3.94
CA ARG A 26 -6.51 -13.05 3.72
C ARG A 26 -7.33 -13.31 4.98
N VAL A 27 -6.71 -13.25 6.16
CA VAL A 27 -7.34 -13.69 7.42
C VAL A 27 -7.29 -12.65 8.51
N ASP A 28 -6.36 -11.70 8.46
CA ASP A 28 -6.30 -10.59 9.39
C ASP A 28 -7.35 -9.53 9.03
N ARG A 29 -7.42 -8.47 9.85
CA ARG A 29 -8.45 -7.42 9.77
C ARG A 29 -7.83 -6.04 9.72
N ILE A 30 -8.53 -5.13 9.06
CA ILE A 30 -8.19 -3.71 9.04
C ILE A 30 -8.49 -3.07 10.40
N VAL A 31 -7.51 -2.37 10.97
CA VAL A 31 -7.64 -1.58 12.21
C VAL A 31 -7.71 -0.10 11.88
N THR A 32 -6.79 0.39 11.05
CA THR A 32 -6.87 1.74 10.47
C THR A 32 -6.59 1.73 8.99
N ALA A 33 -7.15 2.71 8.30
CA ALA A 33 -6.85 3.02 6.92
C ALA A 33 -6.62 4.51 6.77
N ALA A 34 -5.72 4.92 5.89
CA ALA A 34 -5.56 6.32 5.53
C ALA A 34 -5.49 6.50 4.02
N ILE A 35 -6.09 7.60 3.56
CA ILE A 35 -5.88 8.11 2.21
C ILE A 35 -5.34 9.52 2.30
N VAL A 36 -4.22 9.77 1.63
CA VAL A 36 -3.61 11.09 1.52
C VAL A 36 -3.77 11.58 0.08
N HIS A 37 -4.42 12.72 -0.09
CA HIS A 37 -4.53 13.42 -1.36
C HIS A 37 -3.40 14.44 -1.47
N ALA A 38 -2.62 14.36 -2.53
CA ALA A 38 -1.61 15.37 -2.86
C ALA A 38 -1.93 15.98 -4.23
N THR A 39 -2.25 17.27 -4.22
CA THR A 39 -2.48 18.07 -5.42
C THR A 39 -1.33 19.06 -5.58
N PRO A 40 -0.73 19.21 -6.77
CA PRO A 40 0.32 20.19 -7.02
C PRO A 40 -0.06 21.60 -6.56
N GLY A 41 0.85 22.26 -5.84
CA GLY A 41 0.62 23.61 -5.32
C GLY A 41 -0.31 23.71 -4.11
N GLN A 42 -0.83 22.59 -3.59
CA GLN A 42 -1.69 22.55 -2.41
C GLN A 42 -1.03 21.76 -1.28
N ARG A 43 -1.42 22.06 -0.04
CA ARG A 43 -1.02 21.25 1.11
C ARG A 43 -1.73 19.90 1.03
N PRO A 44 -1.04 18.76 1.23
CA PRO A 44 -1.70 17.47 1.27
C PRO A 44 -2.78 17.43 2.35
N THR A 45 -3.89 16.76 2.03
CA THR A 45 -5.00 16.49 2.96
C THR A 45 -5.15 14.99 3.13
N ASN A 46 -5.74 14.55 4.23
CA ASN A 46 -5.96 13.14 4.49
C ASN A 46 -7.36 12.88 5.03
N ILE A 47 -7.81 11.64 4.84
CA ILE A 47 -8.93 11.03 5.52
C ILE A 47 -8.39 9.76 6.16
N THR A 48 -8.73 9.54 7.42
CA THR A 48 -8.36 8.34 8.16
C THR A 48 -9.63 7.65 8.65
N TRP A 49 -9.65 6.34 8.60
CA TRP A 49 -10.69 5.52 9.20
C TRP A 49 -10.09 4.69 10.33
N LEU A 50 -10.77 4.71 11.47
CA LEU A 50 -10.57 3.78 12.56
C LEU A 50 -11.69 2.75 12.47
N ILE A 51 -11.38 1.46 12.43
CA ILE A 51 -12.35 0.39 12.20
C ILE A 51 -12.16 -0.62 13.34
N ASN A 52 -13.24 -0.95 14.06
CA ASN A 52 -13.21 -2.07 15.00
C ASN A 52 -12.99 -3.35 14.17
N PRO A 53 -11.91 -4.12 14.28
CA PRO A 53 -11.66 -5.28 13.40
C PRO A 53 -12.63 -6.45 13.64
N GLY A 54 -13.42 -6.44 14.72
CA GLY A 54 -14.32 -7.54 15.10
C GLY A 54 -13.61 -8.77 15.68
N ILE A 55 -12.31 -8.68 15.90
CA ILE A 55 -11.44 -9.64 16.56
C ILE A 55 -10.49 -8.89 17.49
N ASP A 56 -9.81 -9.58 18.40
CA ASP A 56 -8.77 -8.94 19.20
C ASP A 56 -7.56 -8.59 18.33
N ILE A 57 -7.02 -7.38 18.53
CA ILE A 57 -5.73 -6.98 17.99
C ILE A 57 -4.64 -7.62 18.84
N PRO A 58 -3.77 -8.47 18.26
CA PRO A 58 -2.61 -9.04 18.94
C PRO A 58 -1.62 -7.97 19.41
N ASP A 59 -0.94 -8.24 20.54
CA ASP A 59 0.02 -7.30 21.13
C ASP A 59 1.17 -6.98 20.19
N GLU A 60 1.62 -7.93 19.36
CA GLU A 60 2.68 -7.72 18.40
C GLU A 60 2.30 -6.69 17.34
N ALA A 61 1.06 -6.73 16.84
CA ALA A 61 0.53 -5.72 15.90
C ALA A 61 0.39 -4.36 16.60
N ALA A 62 -0.18 -4.36 17.81
CA ALA A 62 -0.35 -3.15 18.61
C ALA A 62 1.00 -2.48 18.97
N GLN A 63 2.07 -3.25 19.16
CA GLN A 63 3.42 -2.72 19.40
C GLN A 63 3.99 -1.98 18.17
N VAL A 64 3.60 -2.39 16.97
CA VAL A 64 4.02 -1.74 15.72
C VAL A 64 3.29 -0.41 15.55
N HIS A 65 1.96 -0.43 15.50
CA HIS A 65 1.15 0.74 15.11
C HIS A 65 0.47 1.49 16.28
N GLY A 66 0.64 1.01 17.51
CA GLY A 66 0.17 1.67 18.72
C GLY A 66 -1.35 1.59 18.99
N TRP A 67 -2.09 0.72 18.31
CA TRP A 67 -3.54 0.53 18.52
C TRP A 67 -3.81 -0.75 19.30
N THR A 68 -3.86 -0.64 20.62
CA THR A 68 -4.37 -1.69 21.52
C THR A 68 -5.91 -1.77 21.45
N ASN A 69 -6.49 -2.91 21.82
CA ASN A 69 -7.95 -3.08 21.94
C ASN A 69 -8.61 -1.99 22.81
N ASP A 70 -8.06 -1.68 23.98
CA ASP A 70 -8.61 -0.66 24.90
C ASP A 70 -8.61 0.74 24.28
N ARG A 71 -7.48 1.15 23.69
CA ARG A 71 -7.35 2.44 22.99
C ARG A 71 -8.34 2.54 21.82
N LEU A 72 -8.51 1.46 21.06
CA LEU A 72 -9.43 1.40 19.94
C LEU A 72 -10.87 1.60 20.43
N GLU A 73 -11.30 0.81 21.42
CA GLU A 73 -12.63 0.89 22.00
C GLU A 73 -12.89 2.27 22.62
N GLN A 74 -11.93 2.83 23.36
CA GLN A 74 -12.05 4.18 23.92
C GLN A 74 -12.26 5.24 22.84
N ARG A 75 -11.60 5.10 21.69
CA ARG A 75 -11.78 6.04 20.58
C ARG A 75 -13.11 5.86 19.88
N LEU A 76 -13.54 4.62 19.65
CA LEU A 76 -14.76 4.28 18.93
C LEU A 76 -16.03 4.51 19.77
N GLY A 77 -15.98 4.33 21.08
CA GLY A 77 -17.12 4.50 21.98
C GLY A 77 -18.31 3.63 21.58
N GLY A 78 -18.08 2.35 21.24
CA GLY A 78 -19.08 1.42 20.74
C GLY A 78 -19.45 1.58 19.25
N ALA A 79 -18.90 2.56 18.53
CA ALA A 79 -19.08 2.63 17.08
C ALA A 79 -18.29 1.52 16.37
N GLN A 80 -18.79 1.04 15.22
CA GLN A 80 -18.07 0.04 14.43
C GLN A 80 -16.89 0.64 13.66
N ALA A 81 -17.01 1.90 13.25
CA ALA A 81 -15.94 2.66 12.63
C ALA A 81 -16.10 4.16 12.91
N MET A 82 -15.02 4.91 12.71
CA MET A 82 -14.99 6.37 12.72
C MET A 82 -14.17 6.90 11.55
N ARG A 83 -14.74 7.84 10.79
CA ARG A 83 -14.03 8.63 9.79
C ARG A 83 -13.52 9.90 10.43
N ILE A 84 -12.26 10.22 10.19
CA ILE A 84 -11.56 11.42 10.67
C ILE A 84 -11.08 12.19 9.45
N SER A 85 -11.44 13.46 9.35
CA SER A 85 -11.07 14.34 8.23
C SER A 85 -10.95 15.79 8.69
N ASN A 86 -10.54 16.69 7.80
CA ASN A 86 -10.56 18.13 8.05
C ASN A 86 -11.97 18.69 8.31
N LYS A 87 -13.03 17.99 7.90
CA LYS A 87 -14.44 18.36 8.17
C LYS A 87 -14.92 17.90 9.55
N GLY A 88 -14.07 17.21 10.30
CA GLY A 88 -14.40 16.64 11.61
C GLY A 88 -14.42 15.11 11.61
N THR A 89 -14.90 14.59 12.72
CA THR A 89 -14.92 13.17 13.05
C THR A 89 -16.37 12.68 13.09
N ALA A 90 -16.66 11.55 12.44
CA ALA A 90 -18.01 10.99 12.40
C ALA A 90 -17.98 9.46 12.57
N PRO A 91 -18.81 8.88 13.46
CA PRO A 91 -19.01 7.44 13.51
C PRO A 91 -19.82 6.98 12.29
N LEU A 92 -19.58 5.75 11.85
CA LEU A 92 -20.28 5.14 10.72
C LEU A 92 -20.29 3.60 10.84
N PRO A 93 -21.23 2.91 10.17
CA PRO A 93 -21.16 1.46 10.01
C PRO A 93 -19.84 1.04 9.35
N ARG A 94 -19.37 -0.15 9.68
CA ARG A 94 -18.12 -0.70 9.14
C ARG A 94 -18.13 -0.77 7.61
N GLU A 95 -19.22 -1.25 7.06
CA GLU A 95 -19.42 -1.45 5.62
C GLU A 95 -19.37 -0.10 4.88
N ALA A 96 -19.89 0.96 5.52
CA ALA A 96 -19.81 2.31 4.99
C ALA A 96 -18.36 2.84 4.98
N ALA A 97 -17.57 2.58 6.02
CA ALA A 97 -16.16 2.94 6.04
C ALA A 97 -15.37 2.22 4.93
N LEU A 98 -15.58 0.92 4.77
CA LEU A 98 -14.97 0.11 3.71
C LEU A 98 -15.38 0.61 2.32
N PHE A 99 -16.67 0.90 2.12
CA PHE A 99 -17.17 1.47 0.87
C PHE A 99 -16.51 2.83 0.58
N GLU A 100 -16.38 3.72 1.56
CA GLU A 100 -15.73 5.02 1.39
C GLU A 100 -14.25 4.87 1.00
N ILE A 101 -13.50 4.01 1.67
CA ILE A 101 -12.09 3.71 1.34
C ILE A 101 -12.00 3.23 -0.11
N ALA A 102 -12.80 2.21 -0.45
CA ALA A 102 -12.81 1.65 -1.79
C ALA A 102 -13.23 2.70 -2.84
N ALA A 103 -14.19 3.58 -2.53
CA ALA A 103 -14.64 4.64 -3.41
C ALA A 103 -13.55 5.68 -3.69
N GLN A 104 -12.77 6.07 -2.67
CA GLN A 104 -11.63 6.97 -2.84
C GLN A 104 -10.53 6.35 -3.73
N CYS A 105 -10.17 5.08 -3.49
CA CYS A 105 -9.25 4.36 -4.37
C CYS A 105 -9.81 4.27 -5.80
N GLY A 106 -11.10 3.98 -5.95
CA GLY A 106 -11.78 3.92 -7.25
C GLY A 106 -11.80 5.24 -8.00
N MET A 107 -12.00 6.35 -7.28
CA MET A 107 -11.96 7.70 -7.84
C MET A 107 -10.58 8.00 -8.41
N ALA A 108 -9.49 7.64 -7.72
CA ALA A 108 -8.15 7.80 -8.27
C ALA A 108 -8.00 7.05 -9.60
N MET A 109 -8.39 5.78 -9.63
CA MET A 109 -8.31 4.93 -10.82
C MET A 109 -9.17 5.44 -11.99
N GLN A 110 -10.36 5.97 -11.71
CA GLN A 110 -11.27 6.52 -12.72
C GLN A 110 -10.76 7.82 -13.34
N ASN A 111 -10.12 8.68 -12.54
CA ASN A 111 -9.56 9.96 -13.00
C ASN A 111 -8.11 9.84 -13.50
N GLU A 112 -7.58 8.63 -13.60
CA GLU A 112 -6.18 8.35 -13.96
C GLU A 112 -5.15 9.03 -13.04
N PHE A 113 -5.53 9.28 -11.79
CA PHE A 113 -4.60 9.67 -10.73
C PHE A 113 -3.89 8.44 -10.20
N ALA A 114 -2.58 8.56 -9.96
CA ALA A 114 -1.82 7.45 -9.40
C ALA A 114 -2.30 7.13 -7.98
N LEU A 115 -2.59 5.85 -7.73
CA LEU A 115 -2.80 5.31 -6.39
C LEU A 115 -1.46 4.72 -5.91
N ILE A 116 -0.78 5.44 -5.03
CA ILE A 116 0.56 5.10 -4.56
C ILE A 116 0.45 4.28 -3.27
N VAL A 117 0.97 3.05 -3.27
CA VAL A 117 0.86 2.13 -2.12
C VAL A 117 2.19 1.40 -1.99
N HIS A 118 2.84 1.49 -0.83
CA HIS A 118 4.14 0.85 -0.61
C HIS A 118 3.95 -0.62 -0.27
N ASN A 119 4.49 -1.54 -1.08
CA ASN A 119 4.18 -2.97 -0.99
C ASN A 119 2.68 -3.28 -1.21
N ALA A 120 2.13 -2.71 -2.29
CA ALA A 120 0.70 -2.66 -2.61
C ALA A 120 -0.02 -4.01 -2.55
N THR A 121 0.67 -5.11 -2.86
CA THR A 121 0.13 -6.47 -2.77
C THR A 121 -0.46 -6.76 -1.39
N TYR A 122 0.11 -6.22 -0.32
CA TYR A 122 -0.42 -6.42 1.03
C TYR A 122 -1.74 -5.67 1.23
N ASP A 123 -1.70 -4.33 1.18
CA ASP A 123 -2.84 -3.46 1.49
C ASP A 123 -4.04 -3.71 0.58
N LEU A 124 -3.80 -3.89 -0.72
CA LEU A 124 -4.89 -4.10 -1.67
C LEU A 124 -5.47 -5.51 -1.56
N THR A 125 -4.69 -6.53 -1.21
CA THR A 125 -5.25 -7.86 -0.89
C THR A 125 -6.09 -7.81 0.38
N MET A 126 -5.61 -7.10 1.41
CA MET A 126 -6.36 -6.91 2.66
C MET A 126 -7.68 -6.19 2.41
N LEU A 127 -7.64 -5.09 1.65
CA LEU A 127 -8.83 -4.32 1.29
C LEU A 127 -9.82 -5.15 0.47
N GLU A 128 -9.39 -5.84 -0.59
CA GLU A 128 -10.28 -6.70 -1.40
C GLU A 128 -10.92 -7.80 -0.54
N THR A 129 -10.16 -8.41 0.36
CA THR A 129 -10.65 -9.47 1.26
C THR A 129 -11.67 -8.90 2.25
N GLU A 130 -11.39 -7.76 2.88
CA GLU A 130 -12.29 -7.13 3.84
C GLU A 130 -13.58 -6.66 3.14
N LEU A 131 -13.47 -6.08 1.94
CA LEU A 131 -14.64 -5.69 1.14
C LEU A 131 -15.55 -6.89 0.88
N GLY A 132 -14.98 -8.00 0.38
CA GLY A 132 -15.75 -9.21 0.12
C GLY A 132 -16.32 -9.85 1.39
N ARG A 133 -15.62 -9.79 2.53
CA ARG A 133 -16.10 -10.34 3.81
C ARG A 133 -17.36 -9.64 4.31
N HIS A 134 -17.55 -8.39 3.93
CA HIS A 134 -18.69 -7.55 4.36
C HIS A 134 -19.66 -7.24 3.22
N ASP A 135 -19.65 -8.03 2.13
CA ASP A 135 -20.51 -7.86 0.96
C ASP A 135 -20.46 -6.45 0.34
N VAL A 136 -19.32 -5.77 0.45
CA VAL A 136 -19.06 -4.48 -0.17
C VAL A 136 -18.41 -4.71 -1.54
N PRO A 137 -18.85 -4.04 -2.62
CA PRO A 137 -18.25 -4.19 -3.93
C PRO A 137 -16.74 -3.90 -3.93
N THR A 138 -15.96 -4.85 -4.44
CA THR A 138 -14.50 -4.75 -4.43
C THR A 138 -13.97 -3.78 -5.49
N LEU A 139 -12.69 -3.41 -5.43
CA LEU A 139 -12.04 -2.65 -6.49
C LEU A 139 -11.98 -3.48 -7.78
N SER A 140 -11.75 -4.79 -7.67
CA SER A 140 -11.67 -5.72 -8.82
C SER A 140 -13.01 -5.91 -9.52
N SER A 141 -14.13 -5.81 -8.82
CA SER A 141 -15.47 -5.95 -9.42
C SER A 141 -15.89 -4.75 -10.27
N ARG A 142 -15.05 -3.72 -10.38
CA ARG A 142 -15.33 -2.51 -11.17
C ARG A 142 -15.01 -2.71 -12.65
N PRO A 143 -15.63 -1.95 -13.57
CA PRO A 143 -15.54 -2.20 -15.02
C PRO A 143 -14.13 -2.34 -15.63
N ASN A 144 -13.09 -1.75 -15.03
CA ASN A 144 -11.70 -1.96 -15.48
C ASN A 144 -10.75 -2.43 -14.36
N GLY A 145 -11.29 -3.05 -13.31
CA GLY A 145 -10.55 -3.58 -12.17
C GLY A 145 -9.59 -2.59 -11.51
N ILE A 146 -8.60 -3.14 -10.80
CA ILE A 146 -7.51 -2.38 -10.19
C ILE A 146 -6.51 -1.96 -11.28
N ARG A 147 -6.24 -0.66 -11.37
CA ARG A 147 -5.31 -0.08 -12.36
C ARG A 147 -4.68 1.20 -11.83
N GLY A 148 -3.64 1.69 -12.48
CA GLY A 148 -2.99 2.96 -12.08
C GLY A 148 -2.34 2.96 -10.69
N VAL A 149 -2.00 1.78 -10.17
CA VAL A 149 -1.25 1.63 -8.92
C VAL A 149 0.24 1.88 -9.15
N VAL A 150 0.90 2.57 -8.22
CA VAL A 150 2.34 2.82 -8.19
C VAL A 150 2.89 2.35 -6.85
N ASP A 151 3.85 1.43 -6.88
CA ASP A 151 4.41 0.78 -5.71
C ASP A 151 5.92 1.08 -5.61
N PRO A 152 6.32 2.00 -4.71
CA PRO A 152 7.72 2.33 -4.50
C PRO A 152 8.61 1.14 -4.15
N PHE A 153 8.09 0.12 -3.46
CA PHE A 153 8.84 -1.10 -3.15
C PHE A 153 9.20 -1.86 -4.42
N VAL A 154 8.21 -2.11 -5.29
CA VAL A 154 8.40 -2.87 -6.53
C VAL A 154 9.32 -2.12 -7.48
N ILE A 155 9.11 -0.81 -7.64
CA ILE A 155 9.97 0.04 -8.47
C ILE A 155 11.40 0.00 -7.94
N GLU A 156 11.62 0.30 -6.66
CA GLU A 156 12.98 0.39 -6.13
C GLU A 156 13.71 -0.96 -6.20
N LYS A 157 13.03 -2.07 -5.91
CA LYS A 157 13.63 -3.41 -6.02
C LYS A 157 13.93 -3.80 -7.47
N ALA A 158 13.18 -3.33 -8.46
CA ALA A 158 13.48 -3.57 -9.88
C ALA A 158 14.76 -2.85 -10.32
N PHE A 159 14.97 -1.62 -9.86
CA PHE A 159 16.11 -0.81 -10.29
C PHE A 159 17.36 -1.01 -9.44
N ASP A 160 17.23 -1.24 -8.13
CA ASP A 160 18.36 -1.45 -7.22
C ASP A 160 18.13 -2.67 -6.31
N PRO A 161 18.11 -3.89 -6.89
CA PRO A 161 17.77 -5.11 -6.14
C PRO A 161 18.75 -5.42 -5.00
N TRP A 162 20.02 -5.06 -5.14
CA TRP A 162 21.12 -5.49 -4.27
C TRP A 162 21.90 -4.31 -3.68
N ARG A 163 21.36 -3.67 -2.63
CA ARG A 163 22.10 -2.62 -1.89
C ARG A 163 23.24 -3.24 -1.07
N LYS A 164 24.41 -2.59 -1.04
CA LYS A 164 25.64 -3.15 -0.44
C LYS A 164 25.50 -3.36 1.07
N VAL A 165 25.89 -4.55 1.54
CA VAL A 165 25.58 -5.08 2.90
C VAL A 165 26.76 -5.04 3.91
N LYS A 166 28.03 -5.08 3.46
CA LYS A 166 29.18 -5.09 4.41
C LYS A 166 29.29 -3.75 5.16
N GLY A 167 28.88 -3.74 6.43
CA GLY A 167 28.97 -2.61 7.36
C GLY A 167 27.78 -1.65 7.34
N GLY A 168 26.61 -2.07 6.85
CA GLY A 168 25.43 -1.22 6.65
C GLY A 168 25.32 -0.69 5.21
N CYS A 169 24.30 0.15 4.94
CA CYS A 169 24.10 0.69 3.60
C CYS A 169 25.21 1.66 3.18
N ARG A 170 26.08 1.22 2.27
CA ARG A 170 27.13 2.08 1.65
C ARG A 170 26.67 2.84 0.41
N GLY A 171 25.36 2.98 0.22
CA GLY A 171 24.76 3.41 -1.05
C GLY A 171 24.46 2.24 -1.99
N GLY A 172 23.67 2.57 -3.01
CA GLY A 172 23.31 1.66 -4.09
C GLY A 172 23.62 2.33 -5.43
N LYS A 173 22.71 2.19 -6.38
CA LYS A 173 22.74 2.97 -7.63
C LYS A 173 22.46 4.46 -7.40
N VAL A 174 21.95 4.83 -6.23
CA VAL A 174 21.83 6.21 -5.75
C VAL A 174 22.63 6.42 -4.46
N LYS A 175 23.01 7.68 -4.20
CA LYS A 175 23.68 8.08 -2.96
C LYS A 175 22.69 7.95 -1.79
N CYS A 176 23.10 7.20 -0.76
CA CYS A 176 22.31 7.00 0.45
C CYS A 176 22.22 8.28 1.29
N GLY A 177 21.02 8.60 1.76
CA GLY A 177 20.72 9.69 2.71
C GLY A 177 20.99 9.34 4.18
N GLY A 178 21.45 8.11 4.48
CA GLY A 178 21.79 7.67 5.83
C GLY A 178 20.86 6.59 6.42
N CYS A 179 20.33 5.67 5.61
CA CYS A 179 19.40 4.65 6.11
C CYS A 179 20.01 3.61 7.06
N GLY A 180 21.32 3.38 7.03
CA GLY A 180 22.00 2.36 7.83
C GLY A 180 21.66 0.91 7.44
N SER A 181 20.49 0.64 6.84
CA SER A 181 19.99 -0.68 6.48
C SER A 181 19.89 -0.91 4.96
N THR A 182 19.88 -2.18 4.56
CA THR A 182 19.62 -2.60 3.17
C THR A 182 18.22 -3.16 2.96
N ASP A 183 17.41 -3.29 4.02
CA ASP A 183 15.99 -3.67 3.89
C ASP A 183 15.21 -2.59 3.14
N LYS A 184 14.12 -3.00 2.47
CA LYS A 184 13.27 -2.14 1.65
C LYS A 184 11.97 -1.77 2.36
N THR A 185 11.97 -1.74 3.69
CA THR A 185 10.85 -1.15 4.46
C THR A 185 10.68 0.31 4.07
N LEU A 186 9.48 0.87 4.26
CA LEU A 186 9.21 2.26 3.97
C LEU A 186 10.19 3.18 4.71
N THR A 187 10.39 2.97 6.02
CA THR A 187 11.32 3.73 6.85
C THR A 187 12.75 3.70 6.30
N SER A 188 13.27 2.52 5.96
CA SER A 188 14.62 2.39 5.39
C SER A 188 14.75 3.07 4.04
N LEU A 189 13.76 2.95 3.16
CA LEU A 189 13.78 3.62 1.87
C LEU A 189 13.63 5.13 2.00
N CYS A 190 12.77 5.62 2.90
CA CYS A 190 12.66 7.04 3.18
C CYS A 190 14.01 7.61 3.64
N ALA A 191 14.68 6.96 4.60
CA ALA A 191 16.01 7.38 5.03
C ALA A 191 17.05 7.26 3.89
N HIS A 192 16.93 6.26 3.01
CA HIS A 192 17.85 6.06 1.90
C HIS A 192 17.74 7.19 0.86
N TYR A 193 16.52 7.64 0.58
CA TYR A 193 16.22 8.70 -0.40
C TYR A 193 16.13 10.11 0.23
N GLY A 194 16.45 10.25 1.52
CA GLY A 194 16.41 11.53 2.23
C GLY A 194 15.00 12.10 2.36
N VAL A 195 14.00 11.24 2.50
CA VAL A 195 12.61 11.59 2.76
C VAL A 195 12.38 11.64 4.27
N VAL A 196 11.77 12.72 4.73
CA VAL A 196 11.30 12.84 6.11
C VAL A 196 10.04 11.98 6.29
N HIS A 197 10.17 10.94 7.11
CA HIS A 197 9.11 10.04 7.54
C HIS A 197 8.75 10.35 9.00
N THR A 198 7.73 11.17 9.19
CA THR A 198 7.21 11.56 10.52
C THR A 198 5.99 10.72 10.84
N GLY A 199 6.00 10.03 11.98
CA GLY A 199 4.91 9.12 12.37
C GLY A 199 4.98 7.79 11.63
N ALA A 200 6.12 7.10 11.73
CA ALA A 200 6.21 5.73 11.24
C ALA A 200 5.22 4.84 12.01
N HIS A 201 4.57 3.92 11.29
CA HIS A 201 3.52 3.04 11.84
C HIS A 201 2.25 3.80 12.27
N ASP A 202 1.98 4.90 11.55
CA ASP A 202 0.67 5.54 11.48
C ASP A 202 0.27 5.62 10.01
N ALA A 203 -0.91 5.10 9.67
CA ALA A 203 -1.31 4.97 8.27
C ALA A 203 -1.25 6.28 7.47
N ALA A 204 -1.59 7.42 8.09
CA ALA A 204 -1.52 8.72 7.39
C ALA A 204 -0.08 9.21 7.21
N GLY A 205 0.77 8.99 8.22
CA GLY A 205 2.21 9.24 8.16
C GLY A 205 2.90 8.42 7.07
N ASP A 206 2.59 7.13 7.00
CA ASP A 206 3.16 6.17 6.05
C ASP A 206 2.67 6.44 4.62
N ALA A 207 1.37 6.72 4.42
CA ALA A 207 0.85 7.15 3.12
C ALA A 207 1.52 8.44 2.62
N LEU A 208 1.71 9.45 3.49
CA LEU A 208 2.38 10.70 3.10
C LEU A 208 3.87 10.47 2.77
N ALA A 209 4.56 9.64 3.55
CA ALA A 209 5.95 9.27 3.28
C ALA A 209 6.08 8.51 1.96
N THR A 210 5.12 7.64 1.63
CA THR A 210 5.03 6.88 0.39
C THR A 210 4.91 7.79 -0.84
N ILE A 211 4.09 8.85 -0.81
CA ILE A 211 4.02 9.85 -1.89
C ILE A 211 5.39 10.53 -2.09
N ARG A 212 6.01 10.96 -0.99
CA ARG A 212 7.31 11.65 -1.04
C ARG A 212 8.41 10.73 -1.58
N LEU A 213 8.39 9.46 -1.18
CA LEU A 213 9.32 8.44 -1.68
C LEU A 213 9.10 8.22 -3.18
N ALA A 214 7.87 8.04 -3.64
CA ALA A 214 7.56 7.89 -5.06
C ALA A 214 8.12 9.07 -5.89
N SER A 215 7.96 10.31 -5.40
CA SER A 215 8.55 11.50 -6.03
C SER A 215 10.08 11.43 -6.12
N LYS A 216 10.77 11.01 -5.04
CA LYS A 216 12.23 10.80 -5.06
C LYS A 216 12.65 9.71 -6.04
N LEU A 217 11.88 8.62 -6.13
CA LEU A 217 12.12 7.57 -7.12
C LEU A 217 11.99 8.08 -8.55
N MET A 218 11.01 8.95 -8.84
CA MET A 218 10.86 9.50 -10.19
C MET A 218 12.02 10.42 -10.59
N VAL A 219 12.61 11.13 -9.63
CA VAL A 219 13.85 11.90 -9.84
C VAL A 219 15.05 10.98 -10.06
N ALA A 220 15.17 9.92 -9.25
CA ALA A 220 16.26 8.95 -9.34
C ALA A 220 16.22 8.10 -10.62
N TRP A 221 15.02 7.81 -11.13
CA TRP A 221 14.78 6.91 -12.26
C TRP A 221 13.96 7.62 -13.37
N PRO A 222 14.55 8.58 -14.11
CA PRO A 222 13.80 9.39 -15.08
C PRO A 222 13.16 8.60 -16.22
N ALA A 223 13.71 7.42 -16.57
CA ALA A 223 13.12 6.54 -17.57
C ALA A 223 11.76 6.00 -17.10
N THR A 224 11.65 5.64 -15.82
CA THR A 224 10.40 5.21 -15.18
C THR A 224 9.39 6.34 -15.13
N ALA A 225 9.84 7.55 -14.79
CA ALA A 225 9.00 8.74 -14.72
C ALA A 225 8.35 9.12 -16.06
N ARG A 226 8.97 8.76 -17.19
CA ARG A 226 8.45 9.01 -18.54
C ARG A 226 7.37 8.02 -18.98
N LEU A 227 7.18 6.91 -18.26
CA LEU A 227 6.14 5.95 -18.57
C LEU A 227 4.77 6.56 -18.28
N LYS A 228 3.80 6.26 -19.15
CA LYS A 228 2.39 6.51 -18.83
C LYS A 228 2.01 5.69 -17.59
N LEU A 229 1.08 6.20 -16.78
CA LEU A 229 0.68 5.56 -15.52
C LEU A 229 0.30 4.08 -15.70
N GLN A 230 -0.53 3.78 -16.69
CA GLN A 230 -0.94 2.38 -16.96
C GLN A 230 0.21 1.52 -17.48
N THR A 231 1.15 2.08 -18.23
CA THR A 231 2.34 1.36 -18.67
C THR A 231 3.24 1.03 -17.48
N LEU A 232 3.43 1.97 -16.54
CA LEU A 232 4.16 1.72 -15.29
C LEU A 232 3.48 0.65 -14.44
N HIS A 233 2.15 0.70 -14.31
CA HIS A 233 1.36 -0.34 -13.66
C HIS A 233 1.65 -1.72 -14.26
N SER A 234 1.57 -1.87 -15.59
CA SER A 234 1.86 -3.15 -16.26
C SER A 234 3.29 -3.63 -16.06
N HIS A 235 4.28 -2.72 -16.05
CA HIS A 235 5.67 -3.11 -15.76
C HIS A 235 5.84 -3.66 -14.34
N GLN A 236 5.15 -3.09 -13.35
CA GLN A 236 5.23 -3.54 -11.96
C GLN A 236 4.68 -4.96 -11.76
N ILE A 237 3.67 -5.38 -12.54
CA ILE A 237 3.19 -6.78 -12.56
C ILE A 237 4.34 -7.72 -12.92
N GLY A 238 5.08 -7.40 -14.00
CA GLY A 238 6.23 -8.19 -14.45
C GLY A 238 7.36 -8.18 -13.44
N TRP A 239 7.75 -7.00 -12.95
CA TRP A 239 8.80 -6.85 -11.96
C TRP A 239 8.49 -7.59 -10.66
N ARG A 240 7.25 -7.56 -10.18
CA ARG A 240 6.89 -8.30 -8.96
C ARG A 240 7.03 -9.81 -9.16
N ARG A 241 6.62 -10.34 -10.32
CA ARG A 241 6.79 -11.76 -10.65
C ARG A 241 8.28 -12.14 -10.65
N GLU A 242 9.12 -11.37 -11.34
CA GLU A 242 10.58 -11.59 -11.36
C GLU A 242 11.20 -11.54 -9.95
N GLN A 243 10.72 -10.62 -9.10
CA GLN A 243 11.17 -10.49 -7.72
C GLN A 243 10.76 -11.70 -6.85
N ALA A 244 9.57 -12.26 -7.07
CA ALA A 244 9.10 -13.45 -6.39
C ALA A 244 9.91 -14.68 -6.85
N ASP A 245 10.08 -14.86 -8.16
CA ASP A 245 10.84 -15.99 -8.73
C ASP A 245 12.31 -15.97 -8.28
N SER A 246 12.94 -14.80 -8.24
CA SER A 246 14.30 -14.62 -7.71
C SER A 246 14.40 -14.98 -6.22
N LEU A 247 13.39 -14.64 -5.41
CA LEU A 247 13.34 -14.98 -3.99
C LEU A 247 13.15 -16.49 -3.77
N ARG A 248 12.25 -17.12 -4.53
CA ARG A 248 12.04 -18.58 -4.49
C ARG A 248 13.32 -19.33 -4.86
N ALA A 249 13.99 -18.92 -5.94
CA ALA A 249 15.26 -19.52 -6.34
C ALA A 249 16.37 -19.34 -5.29
N TYR A 250 16.35 -18.26 -4.51
CA TYR A 250 17.24 -18.10 -3.36
C TYR A 250 16.88 -19.08 -2.23
N PHE A 251 15.60 -19.21 -1.89
CA PHE A 251 15.13 -20.13 -0.86
C PHE A 251 15.37 -21.60 -1.23
N ASP A 252 15.17 -21.99 -2.48
CA ASP A 252 15.53 -23.32 -2.99
C ASP A 252 17.01 -23.64 -2.75
N LYS A 253 17.90 -22.67 -3.05
CA LYS A 253 19.35 -22.81 -2.81
C LYS A 253 19.70 -22.86 -1.32
N ALA A 254 18.92 -22.19 -0.49
CA ALA A 254 19.13 -22.13 0.95
C ALA A 254 18.44 -23.28 1.72
N GLY A 255 17.62 -24.10 1.04
CA GLY A 255 16.82 -25.15 1.68
C GLY A 255 15.71 -24.61 2.59
N ILE A 256 15.16 -23.44 2.27
CA ILE A 256 14.11 -22.77 3.06
C ILE A 256 12.77 -22.98 2.34
N GLU A 257 11.73 -23.40 3.05
CA GLU A 257 10.38 -23.49 2.49
C GLU A 257 9.81 -22.12 2.16
N HIS A 258 9.08 -22.02 1.04
CA HIS A 258 8.67 -20.72 0.49
C HIS A 258 7.28 -20.70 -0.14
N ASP A 259 6.40 -21.61 0.27
CA ASP A 259 5.01 -21.72 -0.22
C ASP A 259 4.21 -20.41 -0.08
N GLY A 260 4.61 -19.52 0.83
CA GLY A 260 4.01 -18.19 1.02
C GLY A 260 4.50 -17.09 0.06
N VAL A 261 5.46 -17.34 -0.83
CA VAL A 261 5.96 -16.32 -1.78
C VAL A 261 5.00 -16.21 -2.96
N ASP A 262 4.02 -15.31 -2.88
CA ASP A 262 3.04 -15.06 -3.96
C ASP A 262 3.59 -14.06 -5.02
N PRO A 263 3.51 -14.37 -6.33
CA PRO A 263 4.01 -13.51 -7.42
C PRO A 263 2.99 -12.45 -7.87
N GLY A 264 1.80 -12.45 -7.28
CA GLY A 264 0.67 -11.60 -7.62
C GLY A 264 0.87 -10.13 -7.23
N TRP A 265 0.43 -9.26 -8.14
CA TRP A 265 0.38 -7.82 -7.96
C TRP A 265 -0.67 -7.24 -8.91
N PRO A 266 -1.46 -6.24 -8.50
CA PRO A 266 -1.39 -5.53 -7.22
C PRO A 266 -2.09 -6.25 -6.06
N ILE A 267 -2.61 -7.47 -6.26
CA ILE A 267 -3.19 -8.34 -5.23
C ILE A 267 -2.65 -9.76 -5.37
N HIS A 268 -2.77 -10.58 -4.32
CA HIS A 268 -2.35 -11.99 -4.34
C HIS A 268 -3.05 -12.79 -5.44
N THR A 269 -2.31 -13.71 -6.05
CA THR A 269 -2.76 -14.50 -7.20
C THR A 269 -3.96 -15.38 -6.85
N GLY A 270 -3.94 -15.99 -5.65
CA GLY A 270 -5.06 -16.80 -5.16
C GLY A 270 -6.36 -16.01 -5.02
N LEU A 271 -6.29 -14.81 -4.43
CA LEU A 271 -7.46 -13.94 -4.30
C LEU A 271 -7.98 -13.46 -5.66
N ALA A 272 -7.07 -13.10 -6.57
CA ALA A 272 -7.46 -12.71 -7.93
C ALA A 272 -8.23 -13.84 -8.65
N ALA A 273 -7.81 -15.09 -8.46
CA ALA A 273 -8.51 -16.25 -9.01
C ALA A 273 -9.89 -16.46 -8.37
N ASP A 274 -9.98 -16.35 -7.03
CA ASP A 274 -11.26 -16.49 -6.30
C ASP A 274 -12.27 -15.42 -6.74
N LEU A 275 -11.83 -14.17 -6.92
CA LEU A 275 -12.68 -13.07 -7.40
C LEU A 275 -13.12 -13.28 -8.85
N ALA A 276 -12.23 -13.75 -9.73
CA ALA A 276 -12.57 -14.04 -11.13
C ALA A 276 -13.56 -15.21 -11.28
N ALA A 277 -13.49 -16.20 -10.38
CA ALA A 277 -14.40 -17.34 -10.36
C ALA A 277 -15.77 -17.04 -9.73
N GLY A 278 -15.96 -15.85 -9.13
CA GLY A 278 -17.16 -15.52 -8.36
C GLY A 278 -17.29 -16.35 -7.07
N THR A 279 -16.21 -17.01 -6.64
CA THR A 279 -16.13 -17.81 -5.40
C THR A 279 -15.57 -17.00 -4.23
N GLY A 280 -15.15 -15.76 -4.48
CA GLY A 280 -14.67 -14.84 -3.46
C GLY A 280 -15.74 -14.51 -2.44
N THR A 281 -15.60 -15.15 -1.27
CA THR A 281 -16.19 -14.87 0.07
C THR A 281 -17.32 -15.78 0.58
N GLY A 282 -17.57 -16.90 -0.09
CA GLY A 282 -18.33 -18.01 0.53
C GLY A 282 -17.47 -18.86 1.48
N ALA A 283 -17.64 -18.65 2.79
CA ALA A 283 -17.24 -19.54 3.88
C ALA A 283 -15.73 -19.80 4.08
N VAL A 284 -15.13 -19.06 5.01
CA VAL A 284 -14.25 -19.67 6.01
C VAL A 284 -14.92 -19.44 7.35
N ALA A 285 -15.62 -20.46 7.82
CA ALA A 285 -16.15 -20.55 9.18
C ALA A 285 -15.01 -20.77 10.17
#